data_AF-A0A1M6E921-F1
#
_entry.id   AF-A0A1M6E921-F1
#
_cell.length_a   1.000
_cell.length_b   1.000
_cell.length_c   1.000
_cell.angle_alpha   90.00
_cell.angle_beta   90.00
_cell.angle_gamma   90.00
#
_symmetry.space_group_name_H-M   'P 1'
#
loop_
_entity.id
_entity.type
_entity.pdbx_description
1 polymer ?
#
loop_
_entity_poly.entity_id
_entity_poly.type
_entity_poly.pdbx_seq_one_letter_code
_entity_poly.pdbx_strand_id
1 'polypeptide(L)'
;MDVKTGEGLFSLPDLGFPGRKYEAMIADHVLREKKDVLFASSETWGIVELEWRMERILGRQEEGRVFLIDFKPFRPYRVDLEFYQEARKEFNLEEWIDILLMAVDYNPAGFLSNEEKLTMLSRLLPFVEKRVNIIELAPKGTGKSYLFSQISKYGWLVSGGSISRARLFYDLSRRSTGLVSRYDYVALDEIQSISFPDEEEVRGALKGYLESGEYRVGDYRGVGEAGFVLLGILVKIT
;
A
#
# COMPACT_ATOMS: atom_id res chain seq x y z
N MET A 1 -19.78 1.92 -3.72
CA MET A 1 -21.16 2.42 -3.53
C MET A 1 -21.67 2.90 -4.87
N ASP A 2 -22.86 2.46 -5.28
CA ASP A 2 -23.52 3.01 -6.46
C ASP A 2 -24.12 4.37 -6.10
N VAL A 3 -23.68 5.44 -6.77
CA VAL A 3 -24.10 6.81 -6.43
C VAL A 3 -25.57 7.06 -6.79
N LYS A 4 -26.13 6.32 -7.76
CA LYS A 4 -27.52 6.52 -8.20
C LYS A 4 -28.50 5.89 -7.22
N THR A 5 -28.17 4.71 -6.69
CA THR A 5 -29.08 3.97 -5.80
C THR A 5 -28.71 4.10 -4.33
N GLY A 6 -27.49 4.52 -4.00
CA GLY A 6 -26.96 4.54 -2.64
C GLY A 6 -26.52 3.16 -2.14
N GLU A 7 -26.65 2.11 -2.95
CA GLU A 7 -26.39 0.73 -2.55
C GLU A 7 -24.89 0.45 -2.44
N GLY A 8 -24.51 -0.28 -1.37
CA GLY A 8 -23.17 -0.83 -1.22
C GLY A 8 -23.01 -2.05 -2.14
N LEU A 9 -21.91 -2.09 -2.89
CA LEU A 9 -21.54 -3.22 -3.75
C LEU A 9 -20.15 -3.68 -3.35
N PHE A 10 -19.89 -4.98 -3.42
CA PHE A 10 -18.59 -5.57 -3.16
C PHE A 10 -18.18 -6.53 -4.28
N SER A 11 -16.91 -6.92 -4.33
CA SER A 11 -16.41 -7.93 -5.25
C SER A 11 -15.45 -8.89 -4.55
N LEU A 12 -15.45 -10.14 -5.00
CA LEU A 12 -14.51 -11.19 -4.63
C LEU A 12 -13.92 -11.77 -5.94
N PRO A 13 -12.97 -11.06 -6.58
CA PRO A 13 -12.48 -11.40 -7.92
C PRO A 13 -11.89 -12.81 -8.01
N ASP A 14 -11.22 -13.27 -6.96
CA ASP A 14 -10.61 -14.61 -6.89
C ASP A 14 -11.65 -15.74 -6.91
N LEU A 15 -12.89 -15.44 -6.52
CA LEU A 15 -14.03 -16.34 -6.63
C LEU A 15 -14.84 -16.13 -7.92
N GLY A 16 -14.38 -15.25 -8.81
CA GLY A 16 -15.07 -14.89 -10.06
C GLY A 16 -16.39 -14.14 -9.84
N PHE A 17 -16.55 -13.45 -8.71
CA PHE A 17 -17.81 -12.86 -8.27
C PHE A 17 -17.69 -11.35 -7.98
N PRO A 18 -18.68 -10.50 -8.34
CA PRO A 18 -19.90 -10.79 -9.10
C PRO A 18 -19.68 -10.86 -10.61
N GLY A 19 -20.51 -11.65 -11.30
CA GLY A 19 -20.61 -11.69 -12.76
C GLY A 19 -21.57 -10.64 -13.35
N ARG A 20 -22.47 -10.07 -12.54
CA ARG A 20 -23.37 -8.97 -12.96
C ARG A 20 -23.54 -7.87 -11.91
N LYS A 21 -23.96 -6.69 -12.36
CA LYS A 21 -24.24 -5.55 -11.46
C LYS A 21 -25.40 -5.90 -10.51
N TYR A 22 -25.25 -5.58 -9.23
CA TYR A 22 -26.19 -5.88 -8.13
C TYR A 22 -26.32 -7.36 -7.74
N GLU A 23 -25.42 -8.23 -8.20
CA GLU A 23 -25.36 -9.61 -7.72
C GLU A 23 -24.72 -9.70 -6.32
N ALA A 24 -23.76 -8.83 -6.04
CA ALA A 24 -23.03 -8.73 -4.79
C ALA A 24 -23.35 -7.39 -4.09
N MET A 25 -24.14 -7.45 -3.02
CA MET A 25 -24.62 -6.27 -2.31
C MET A 25 -24.15 -6.26 -0.86
N ILE A 26 -23.87 -5.08 -0.32
CA ILE A 26 -23.61 -4.91 1.11
C ILE A 26 -24.94 -4.56 1.77
N ALA A 27 -25.34 -5.33 2.79
CA ALA A 27 -26.57 -5.05 3.51
C ALA A 27 -26.49 -3.67 4.18
N ASP A 28 -27.61 -2.94 4.18
CA ASP A 28 -27.71 -1.56 4.65
C ASP A 28 -27.16 -1.35 6.07
N HIS A 29 -27.42 -2.29 6.98
CA HIS A 29 -26.93 -2.20 8.36
C HIS A 29 -25.41 -2.29 8.41
N VAL A 30 -24.80 -3.22 7.66
CA VAL A 30 -23.35 -3.34 7.59
C VAL A 30 -22.72 -2.09 6.98
N LEU A 31 -23.33 -1.56 5.92
CA LEU A 31 -22.84 -0.35 5.27
C LEU A 31 -22.84 0.85 6.23
N ARG A 32 -23.87 0.98 7.07
CA ARG A 32 -23.97 2.06 8.07
C ARG A 32 -23.02 1.86 9.25
N GLU A 33 -22.95 0.65 9.79
CA GLU A 33 -22.18 0.33 11.00
C GLU A 33 -20.68 0.22 10.73
N LYS A 34 -20.28 -0.26 9.56
CA LYS A 34 -18.88 -0.53 9.19
C LYS A 34 -18.33 0.43 8.14
N LYS A 35 -19.03 1.54 7.88
CA LYS A 35 -18.66 2.54 6.84
C LYS A 35 -17.18 2.93 6.90
N ASP A 36 -16.67 3.24 8.09
CA ASP A 36 -15.33 3.78 8.26
C ASP A 36 -14.26 2.77 7.89
N VAL A 37 -14.58 1.47 8.01
CA VAL A 37 -13.68 0.38 7.67
C VAL A 37 -13.81 0.01 6.21
N LEU A 38 -15.04 -0.11 5.70
CA LEU A 38 -15.32 -0.50 4.31
C LEU A 38 -14.92 0.56 3.29
N PHE A 39 -14.91 1.83 3.67
CA PHE A 39 -14.50 2.96 2.82
C PHE A 39 -13.10 3.49 3.13
N ALA A 40 -12.37 2.90 4.08
CA ALA A 40 -11.00 3.32 4.41
C ALA A 40 -10.05 3.17 3.22
N SER A 41 -10.26 2.14 2.39
CA SER A 41 -9.38 1.81 1.27
C SER A 41 -10.17 1.18 0.13
N SER A 42 -9.55 1.17 -1.06
CA SER A 42 -10.10 0.50 -2.24
C SER A 42 -10.23 -1.02 -2.07
N GLU A 43 -9.40 -1.60 -1.20
CA GLU A 43 -9.40 -3.02 -0.85
C GLU A 43 -9.33 -3.15 0.68
N THR A 44 -10.21 -3.96 1.27
CA THR A 44 -10.26 -4.18 2.73
C THR A 44 -10.19 -5.68 3.03
N TRP A 45 -9.34 -6.06 3.98
CA TRP A 45 -9.15 -7.44 4.40
C TRP A 45 -9.94 -7.73 5.68
N GLY A 46 -10.70 -8.83 5.69
CA GLY A 46 -11.54 -9.20 6.81
C GLY A 46 -12.23 -10.54 6.62
N ILE A 47 -12.87 -10.99 7.70
CA ILE A 47 -13.81 -12.10 7.66
C ILE A 47 -15.16 -11.52 7.22
N VAL A 48 -15.74 -12.12 6.17
CA VAL A 48 -17.04 -11.74 5.62
C VAL A 48 -18.06 -12.82 5.96
N GLU A 49 -19.27 -12.41 6.29
CA GLU A 49 -20.43 -13.31 6.35
C GLU A 49 -21.35 -12.97 5.19
N LEU A 50 -21.67 -14.00 4.39
CA LEU A 50 -22.42 -13.87 3.15
C LEU A 50 -23.74 -14.63 3.26
N GLU A 51 -24.81 -14.03 2.76
CA GLU A 51 -26.12 -14.64 2.69
C GLU A 51 -26.66 -14.55 1.27
N TRP A 52 -27.08 -15.68 0.71
CA TRP A 52 -27.77 -15.69 -0.57
C TRP A 52 -29.27 -15.53 -0.36
N ARG A 53 -29.91 -14.62 -1.10
CA ARG A 53 -31.35 -14.36 -1.06
C ARG A 53 -31.91 -14.23 -2.48
N MET A 54 -33.14 -14.67 -2.68
CA MET A 54 -33.93 -14.28 -3.84
C MET A 54 -34.58 -12.92 -3.57
N GLU A 55 -34.30 -11.93 -4.40
CA GLU A 55 -34.98 -10.64 -4.33
C GLU A 55 -35.98 -10.47 -5.47
N ARG A 56 -37.17 -10.02 -5.09
CA ARG A 56 -38.22 -9.66 -6.02
C ARG A 56 -38.10 -8.20 -6.39
N ILE A 57 -37.63 -7.95 -7.60
CA ILE A 57 -37.58 -6.61 -8.17
C ILE A 57 -38.93 -6.33 -8.84
N LEU A 58 -39.59 -5.23 -8.46
CA LEU A 58 -40.85 -4.80 -9.10
C LEU A 58 -40.70 -4.73 -10.62
N GLY A 59 -41.47 -5.55 -11.34
CA GLY A 59 -41.46 -5.60 -12.81
C GLY A 59 -40.36 -6.46 -13.46
N ARG A 60 -39.60 -7.25 -12.69
CA ARG A 60 -38.63 -8.23 -13.20
C ARG A 60 -38.82 -9.60 -12.54
N GLN A 61 -38.21 -10.64 -13.11
CA GLN A 61 -38.12 -11.95 -12.47
C GLN A 61 -37.33 -11.83 -11.15
N GLU A 62 -37.65 -12.72 -10.20
CA GLU A 62 -36.87 -12.87 -8.98
C GLU A 62 -35.43 -13.25 -9.34
N GLU A 63 -34.49 -12.58 -8.69
CA GLU A 63 -33.07 -12.74 -8.97
C GLU A 63 -32.32 -13.10 -7.69
N GLY A 64 -31.48 -14.13 -7.78
CA GLY A 64 -30.57 -14.49 -6.71
C GLY A 64 -29.47 -13.43 -6.58
N ARG A 65 -29.21 -13.04 -5.33
CA ARG A 65 -28.20 -12.06 -4.93
C ARG A 65 -27.50 -12.54 -3.68
N VAL A 66 -26.22 -12.19 -3.53
CA VAL A 66 -25.44 -12.42 -2.33
C VAL A 66 -25.30 -11.10 -1.57
N PHE A 67 -25.68 -11.13 -0.31
CA PHE A 67 -25.56 -10.03 0.62
C PHE A 67 -24.38 -10.27 1.55
N LEU A 68 -23.52 -9.27 1.68
CA LEU A 68 -22.59 -9.19 2.79
C LEU A 68 -23.36 -8.69 4.02
N ILE A 69 -23.55 -9.58 5.00
CA ILE A 69 -24.40 -9.36 6.17
C ILE A 69 -23.62 -9.11 7.47
N ASP A 70 -22.32 -9.42 7.48
CA ASP A 70 -21.37 -8.96 8.48
C ASP A 70 -19.97 -8.79 7.88
N PHE A 71 -19.19 -7.88 8.46
CA PHE A 71 -17.78 -7.66 8.14
C PHE A 71 -16.97 -7.46 9.42
N LYS A 72 -16.02 -8.36 9.64
CA LYS A 72 -15.02 -8.22 10.71
C LYS A 72 -13.67 -7.93 10.10
N PRO A 73 -13.14 -6.69 10.20
CA PRO A 73 -11.83 -6.38 9.66
C PRO A 73 -10.77 -7.26 10.30
N PHE A 74 -9.85 -7.76 9.49
CA PHE A 74 -8.68 -8.46 9.97
C PHE A 74 -7.67 -7.41 10.46
N ARG A 75 -7.86 -6.94 11.69
CA ARG A 75 -6.93 -6.08 12.43
C ARG A 75 -6.40 -6.91 13.60
N PRO A 76 -5.40 -7.76 13.38
CA PRO A 76 -4.90 -8.68 14.42
C PRO A 76 -4.31 -7.94 15.64
N TYR A 77 -3.97 -6.66 15.50
CA TYR A 77 -3.33 -5.89 16.55
C TYR A 77 -4.01 -4.53 16.75
N ARG A 78 -4.23 -4.17 18.02
CA ARG A 78 -4.38 -2.78 18.44
C ARG A 78 -2.99 -2.31 18.88
N VAL A 79 -2.46 -1.31 18.21
CA VAL A 79 -1.22 -0.66 18.63
C VAL A 79 -1.56 0.25 19.81
N ASP A 80 -0.95 -0.01 20.96
CA ASP A 80 -1.05 0.80 22.17
C ASP A 80 0.23 1.63 22.28
N LEU A 81 0.16 2.89 21.82
CA LEU A 81 1.34 3.75 21.74
C LEU A 81 1.84 4.14 23.13
N GLU A 82 0.92 4.33 24.07
CA GLU A 82 1.22 4.64 25.46
C GLU A 82 2.03 3.52 26.11
N PHE A 83 1.62 2.26 25.90
CA PHE A 83 2.37 1.09 26.36
C PHE A 83 3.82 1.09 25.83
N TYR A 84 4.01 1.29 24.52
CA TYR A 84 5.35 1.32 23.93
C TYR A 84 6.20 2.50 24.43
N GLN A 85 5.60 3.66 24.65
CA GLN A 85 6.28 4.84 25.20
C GLN A 85 6.73 4.62 26.65
N GLU A 86 5.91 3.98 27.48
CA GLU A 86 6.31 3.64 28.85
C GLU A 86 7.41 2.58 28.85
N ALA A 87 7.26 1.49 28.08
CA ALA A 87 8.29 0.44 27.98
C ALA A 87 9.63 0.98 27.47
N ARG A 88 9.62 1.95 26.54
CA ARG A 88 10.82 2.63 26.04
C ARG A 88 11.67 3.23 27.17
N LYS A 89 11.06 3.69 28.26
CA LYS A 89 11.79 4.35 29.37
C LYS A 89 12.71 3.40 30.13
N GLU A 90 12.47 2.09 30.05
CA GLU A 90 13.29 1.06 30.69
C GLU A 90 14.61 0.79 29.96
N PHE A 91 14.80 1.38 28.77
CA PHE A 91 15.98 1.15 27.94
C PHE A 91 16.77 2.44 27.70
N ASN A 92 18.10 2.32 27.70
CA ASN A 92 18.95 3.39 27.19
C ASN A 92 18.89 3.44 25.65
N LEU A 93 19.52 4.45 25.04
CA LEU A 93 19.48 4.64 23.59
C LEU A 93 20.09 3.45 22.81
N GLU A 94 21.19 2.90 23.30
CA GLU A 94 21.92 1.81 22.65
C GLU A 94 21.10 0.52 22.66
N GLU A 95 20.54 0.17 23.82
CA GLU A 95 19.63 -0.97 23.97
C GLU A 95 18.40 -0.82 23.08
N TRP A 96 17.86 0.40 22.97
CA TRP A 96 16.71 0.66 22.13
C TRP A 96 17.01 0.47 20.64
N ILE A 97 18.17 0.92 20.17
CA ILE A 97 18.63 0.69 18.79
C ILE A 97 18.71 -0.82 18.52
N ASP A 98 19.27 -1.58 19.46
CA ASP A 98 19.41 -3.03 19.34
C ASP A 98 18.05 -3.74 19.28
N ILE A 99 17.09 -3.33 20.12
CA ILE A 99 15.72 -3.84 20.10
C ILE A 99 15.04 -3.58 18.75
N LEU A 100 15.17 -2.36 18.20
CA LEU A 100 14.59 -2.03 16.91
C LEU A 100 15.18 -2.86 15.77
N LEU A 101 16.50 -3.08 15.78
CA LEU A 101 17.17 -3.93 14.80
C LEU A 101 16.69 -5.39 14.88
N MET A 102 16.59 -5.93 16.10
CA MET A 102 16.10 -7.29 16.32
C MET A 102 14.63 -7.45 15.88
N ALA A 103 13.81 -6.41 16.04
CA ALA A 103 12.41 -6.42 15.63
C ALA A 103 12.21 -6.52 14.10
N VAL A 104 13.25 -6.21 13.31
CA VAL A 104 13.26 -6.34 11.85
C VAL A 104 14.27 -7.38 11.36
N ASP A 105 14.50 -8.40 12.19
CA ASP A 105 15.30 -9.59 11.91
C ASP A 105 16.82 -9.36 11.76
N TYR A 106 17.36 -8.24 12.23
CA TYR A 106 18.82 -8.02 12.26
C TYR A 106 19.43 -8.45 13.60
N ASN A 107 20.65 -8.98 13.54
CA ASN A 107 21.47 -9.24 14.74
C ASN A 107 22.34 -8.01 15.05
N PRO A 108 22.10 -7.28 16.16
CA PRO A 108 22.86 -6.07 16.48
C PRO A 108 24.36 -6.31 16.69
N ALA A 109 24.74 -7.53 17.10
CA ALA A 109 26.16 -7.92 17.27
C ALA A 109 26.91 -8.07 15.95
N GLY A 110 26.22 -8.05 14.80
CA GLY A 110 26.82 -8.11 13.47
C GLY A 110 27.35 -6.78 12.94
N PHE A 111 27.08 -5.66 13.62
CA PHE A 111 27.49 -4.31 13.20
C PHE A 111 28.73 -3.86 13.98
N LEU A 112 29.63 -3.14 13.30
CA LEU A 112 30.90 -2.67 13.86
C LEU A 112 30.76 -1.36 14.63
N SER A 113 29.71 -0.58 14.34
CA SER A 113 29.48 0.72 14.95
C SER A 113 27.99 1.07 15.06
N ASN A 114 27.68 2.04 15.91
CA ASN A 114 26.32 2.58 16.00
C ASN A 114 25.90 3.35 14.75
N GLU A 115 26.86 3.92 14.01
CA GLU A 115 26.58 4.55 12.73
C GLU A 115 26.06 3.53 11.71
N GLU A 116 26.64 2.33 11.66
CA GLU A 116 26.15 1.24 10.80
C GLU A 116 24.75 0.77 11.23
N LYS A 117 24.50 0.63 12.54
CA LYS A 117 23.19 0.29 13.10
C LYS A 117 22.12 1.32 12.71
N LEU A 118 22.41 2.60 12.91
CA LEU A 118 21.51 3.71 12.56
C LEU A 118 21.30 3.81 11.05
N THR A 119 22.35 3.59 10.25
CA THR A 119 22.25 3.52 8.79
C THR A 119 21.28 2.41 8.38
N MET A 120 21.34 1.24 9.02
CA MET A 120 20.42 0.16 8.74
C MET A 120 18.98 0.47 9.16
N LEU A 121 18.79 1.08 10.33
CA LEU A 121 17.47 1.53 10.80
C LEU A 121 16.87 2.64 9.92
N SER A 122 17.68 3.46 9.23
CA SER A 122 17.18 4.50 8.32
C SER A 122 16.30 3.96 7.20
N ARG A 123 16.43 2.67 6.88
CA ARG A 123 15.56 1.96 5.93
C ARG A 123 14.09 1.91 6.39
N LEU A 124 13.83 2.13 7.69
CA LEU A 124 12.49 2.18 8.27
C LEU A 124 11.80 3.55 8.11
N LEU A 125 12.54 4.59 7.71
CA LEU A 125 11.98 5.94 7.56
C LEU A 125 10.74 6.02 6.63
N PRO A 126 10.68 5.30 5.49
CA PRO A 126 9.51 5.35 4.61
C PRO A 126 8.23 4.75 5.24
N PHE A 127 8.33 4.01 6.35
CA PHE A 127 7.18 3.44 7.04
C PHE A 127 6.62 4.37 8.11
N VAL A 128 7.41 5.33 8.59
CA VAL A 128 7.05 6.22 9.70
C VAL A 128 6.81 7.65 9.25
N GLU A 129 7.49 8.08 8.20
CA GLU A 129 7.38 9.43 7.65
C GLU A 129 6.92 9.37 6.20
N LYS A 130 5.86 10.13 5.91
CA LYS A 130 5.37 10.31 4.54
C LYS A 130 6.47 10.94 3.71
N ARG A 131 6.46 10.71 2.40
CA ARG A 131 7.27 11.47 1.45
C ARG A 131 8.79 11.30 1.56
N VAL A 132 9.28 10.37 2.36
CA VAL A 132 10.71 10.07 2.45
C VAL A 132 11.15 9.29 1.20
N ASN A 133 12.16 9.80 0.52
CA ASN A 133 12.73 9.16 -0.67
C ASN A 133 14.11 8.60 -0.34
N ILE A 134 14.35 7.32 -0.64
CA ILE A 134 15.59 6.61 -0.34
C ILE A 134 16.14 5.97 -1.61
N ILE A 135 17.46 5.99 -1.76
CA ILE A 135 18.18 5.22 -2.76
C ILE A 135 19.12 4.26 -2.01
N GLU A 136 18.93 2.96 -2.21
CA GLU A 136 19.76 1.92 -1.64
C GLU A 136 20.50 1.16 -2.75
N LEU A 137 21.82 1.23 -2.74
CA LEU A 137 22.67 0.53 -3.68
C LEU A 137 23.51 -0.51 -2.92
N ALA A 138 23.26 -1.79 -3.18
CA ALA A 138 23.99 -2.88 -2.51
C ALA A 138 24.25 -4.06 -3.47
N PRO A 139 25.24 -4.93 -3.17
CA PRO A 139 25.48 -6.16 -3.94
C PRO A 139 24.24 -7.07 -4.05
N LYS A 140 24.26 -8.03 -4.98
CA LYS A 140 23.19 -9.04 -5.10
C LYS A 140 23.10 -9.90 -3.83
N GLY A 141 21.88 -10.30 -3.46
CA GLY A 141 21.64 -11.24 -2.35
C GLY A 141 21.62 -10.63 -0.95
N THR A 142 21.59 -9.29 -0.81
CA THR A 142 21.59 -8.61 0.50
C THR A 142 20.19 -8.35 1.09
N GLY A 143 19.15 -9.00 0.58
CA GLY A 143 17.78 -8.85 1.09
C GLY A 143 17.16 -7.45 0.94
N LYS A 144 17.58 -6.66 -0.07
CA LYS A 144 17.12 -5.26 -0.26
C LYS A 144 15.60 -5.12 -0.25
N SER A 145 14.89 -5.96 -0.99
CA SER A 145 13.43 -5.95 -1.09
C SER A 145 12.70 -6.67 0.04
N TYR A 146 13.41 -7.39 0.92
CA TYR A 146 12.78 -8.10 2.03
C TYR A 146 12.01 -7.13 2.93
N LEU A 147 12.69 -6.09 3.42
CA LEU A 147 12.10 -5.11 4.33
C LEU A 147 10.82 -4.49 3.75
N PHE A 148 10.89 -4.06 2.48
CA PHE A 148 9.81 -3.37 1.78
C PHE A 148 8.69 -4.28 1.28
N SER A 149 8.88 -5.61 1.31
CA SER A 149 7.82 -6.59 0.97
C SER A 149 7.15 -7.21 2.18
N GLN A 150 7.83 -7.28 3.34
CA GLN A 150 7.34 -8.04 4.48
C GLN A 150 6.70 -7.17 5.59
N ILE A 151 7.13 -5.92 5.77
CA ILE A 151 6.72 -5.13 6.94
C ILE A 151 5.33 -4.50 6.77
N SER A 152 5.04 -3.91 5.61
CA SER A 152 3.80 -3.16 5.41
C SER A 152 3.06 -3.59 4.15
N LYS A 153 1.75 -3.81 4.32
CA LYS A 153 0.80 -3.99 3.22
C LYS A 153 0.38 -2.68 2.54
N TYR A 154 0.77 -1.55 3.11
CA TYR A 154 0.42 -0.21 2.61
C TYR A 154 1.50 0.37 1.70
N GLY A 155 2.58 -0.38 1.44
CA GLY A 155 3.53 -0.07 0.38
C GLY A 155 3.31 -0.91 -0.86
N TRP A 156 3.88 -0.46 -1.98
CA TRP A 156 3.87 -1.21 -3.23
C TRP A 156 5.29 -1.48 -3.72
N LEU A 157 5.64 -2.76 -3.93
CA LEU A 157 6.92 -3.19 -4.50
C LEU A 157 6.76 -3.51 -5.99
N VAL A 158 7.61 -2.93 -6.83
CA VAL A 158 7.71 -3.21 -8.25
C VAL A 158 9.02 -3.94 -8.50
N SER A 159 8.96 -5.20 -8.91
CA SER A 159 10.14 -6.01 -9.23
C SER A 159 10.24 -6.19 -10.74
N GLY A 160 11.04 -5.34 -11.39
CA GLY A 160 11.28 -5.39 -12.84
C GLY A 160 10.06 -5.10 -13.72
N GLY A 161 10.24 -5.33 -15.02
CA GLY A 161 9.21 -5.11 -16.04
C GLY A 161 9.07 -3.65 -16.45
N SER A 162 7.89 -3.28 -16.94
CA SER A 162 7.63 -1.94 -17.46
C SER A 162 6.60 -1.20 -16.62
N ILE A 163 6.92 0.03 -16.23
CA ILE A 163 6.04 0.88 -15.44
C ILE A 163 5.75 2.19 -16.17
N SER A 164 4.46 2.43 -16.44
CA SER A 164 4.00 3.63 -17.13
C SER A 164 3.68 4.75 -16.14
N ARG A 165 3.68 5.99 -16.65
CA ARG A 165 3.18 7.16 -15.91
C ARG A 165 1.75 6.96 -15.43
N ALA A 166 0.89 6.32 -16.23
CA ALA A 166 -0.48 6.06 -15.84
C ALA A 166 -0.59 5.18 -14.58
N ARG A 167 0.28 4.15 -14.49
CA ARG A 167 0.34 3.27 -13.32
C ARG A 167 0.88 3.99 -12.09
N LEU A 168 1.91 4.82 -12.24
CA LEU A 168 2.48 5.58 -11.12
C LEU A 168 1.55 6.68 -10.62
N PHE A 169 0.93 7.44 -11.53
CA PHE A 169 0.29 8.72 -11.22
C PHE A 169 -1.21 8.75 -11.50
N TYR A 170 -1.63 8.62 -12.76
CA TYR A 170 -3.06 8.68 -13.11
C TYR A 170 -3.35 8.08 -14.47
N ASP A 171 -4.33 7.18 -14.52
CA ASP A 171 -4.85 6.61 -15.75
C ASP A 171 -5.99 7.49 -16.29
N LEU A 172 -5.73 8.23 -17.37
CA LEU A 172 -6.72 9.10 -18.02
C LEU A 172 -7.93 8.32 -18.58
N SER A 173 -7.71 7.08 -19.04
CA SER A 173 -8.74 6.26 -19.66
C SER A 173 -9.73 5.73 -18.61
N ARG A 174 -9.21 5.27 -17.47
CA ARG A 174 -9.99 4.75 -16.34
C ARG A 174 -10.41 5.82 -15.34
N ARG A 175 -9.85 7.03 -15.45
CA ARG A 175 -10.02 8.14 -14.51
C ARG A 175 -9.71 7.73 -13.06
N SER A 176 -8.59 7.03 -12.88
CA SER A 176 -8.19 6.46 -11.60
C SER A 176 -6.78 6.86 -11.21
N THR A 177 -6.57 7.14 -9.92
CA THR A 177 -5.26 7.46 -9.34
C THR A 177 -4.32 6.25 -9.36
N GLY A 178 -3.05 6.54 -9.60
CA GLY A 178 -1.97 5.57 -9.62
C GLY A 178 -1.41 5.25 -8.23
N LEU A 179 -0.28 4.55 -8.21
CA LEU A 179 0.37 4.05 -7.01
C LEU A 179 0.67 5.15 -5.98
N VAL A 180 1.17 6.32 -6.41
CA VAL A 180 1.65 7.35 -5.49
C VAL A 180 0.57 7.99 -4.61
N SER A 181 -0.69 7.89 -5.01
CA SER A 181 -1.85 8.38 -4.24
C SER A 181 -2.54 7.29 -3.44
N ARG A 182 -2.14 6.02 -3.61
CA ARG A 182 -2.81 4.86 -3.00
C ARG A 182 -1.99 4.18 -1.91
N TYR A 183 -0.67 4.39 -1.90
CA TYR A 183 0.28 3.70 -1.02
C TYR A 183 1.14 4.70 -0.24
N ASP A 184 1.68 4.27 0.89
CA ASP A 184 2.57 5.06 1.75
C ASP A 184 3.99 5.14 1.19
N TYR A 185 4.39 4.14 0.39
CA TYR A 185 5.62 4.16 -0.39
C TYR A 185 5.49 3.32 -1.67
N VAL A 186 6.31 3.67 -2.66
CA VAL A 186 6.53 2.87 -3.87
C VAL A 186 8.00 2.48 -3.92
N ALA A 187 8.25 1.19 -3.77
CA ALA A 187 9.59 0.61 -3.86
C ALA A 187 9.82 0.03 -5.27
N LEU A 188 10.88 0.50 -5.93
CA LEU A 188 11.31 0.02 -7.25
C LEU A 188 12.53 -0.88 -7.04
N ASP A 189 12.30 -2.19 -7.05
CA ASP A 189 13.34 -3.20 -6.88
C ASP A 189 14.03 -3.50 -8.21
N GLU A 190 15.34 -3.72 -8.12
CA GLU A 190 16.23 -3.85 -9.27
C GLU A 190 15.96 -2.75 -10.30
N ILE A 191 16.04 -1.48 -9.88
CA ILE A 191 15.67 -0.32 -10.72
C ILE A 191 16.31 -0.35 -12.12
N GLN A 192 17.51 -0.91 -12.27
CA GLN A 192 18.18 -1.09 -13.55
C GLN A 192 17.45 -2.04 -14.53
N SER A 193 16.54 -2.88 -14.05
CA SER A 193 15.72 -3.80 -14.83
C SER A 193 14.34 -3.25 -15.19
N ILE A 194 13.97 -2.10 -14.60
CA ILE A 194 12.67 -1.46 -14.82
C ILE A 194 12.78 -0.54 -16.04
N SER A 195 11.85 -0.70 -16.98
CA SER A 195 11.72 0.19 -18.13
C SER A 195 10.56 1.16 -17.96
N PHE A 196 10.78 2.40 -18.37
CA PHE A 196 9.74 3.42 -18.46
C PHE A 196 9.43 3.65 -19.94
N PRO A 197 8.25 3.23 -20.46
CA PRO A 197 7.93 3.34 -21.88
C PRO A 197 8.03 4.77 -22.44
N ASP A 198 7.69 5.75 -21.59
CA ASP A 198 7.86 7.17 -21.87
C ASP A 198 8.65 7.80 -20.71
N GLU A 199 9.97 7.73 -20.84
CA GLU A 199 10.89 8.13 -19.76
C GLU A 199 10.78 9.64 -19.45
N GLU A 200 10.68 10.48 -20.48
CA GLU A 200 10.59 11.93 -20.29
C GLU A 200 9.30 12.34 -19.60
N GLU A 201 8.18 11.70 -19.95
CA GLU A 201 6.89 11.97 -19.32
C GLU A 201 6.87 11.53 -17.84
N VAL A 202 7.42 10.34 -17.56
CA VAL A 202 7.56 9.83 -16.18
C VAL A 202 8.52 10.71 -15.37
N ARG A 203 9.66 11.11 -15.94
CA ARG A 203 10.66 11.96 -15.29
C ARG A 203 10.10 13.34 -14.96
N GLY A 204 9.35 13.96 -15.88
CA GLY A 204 8.68 15.23 -15.65
C GLY A 204 7.67 15.16 -14.50
N ALA A 205 6.82 14.12 -14.49
CA ALA A 205 5.86 13.91 -13.41
C ALA A 205 6.54 13.60 -12.06
N LEU A 206 7.57 12.75 -12.05
CA LEU A 206 8.36 12.43 -10.86
C LEU A 206 9.03 13.67 -10.28
N LYS A 207 9.61 14.54 -11.11
CA LYS A 207 10.26 15.76 -10.62
C LYS A 207 9.29 16.63 -9.82
N GLY A 208 8.14 16.98 -10.42
CA GLY A 208 7.13 17.79 -9.74
C GLY A 208 6.59 17.10 -8.49
N TYR A 209 6.38 15.77 -8.59
CA TYR A 209 5.91 14.98 -7.47
C TYR A 209 6.91 14.99 -6.34
N LEU A 210 8.16 14.59 -6.52
CA LEU A 210 9.16 14.47 -5.45
C LEU A 210 9.41 15.80 -4.72
N GLU A 211 9.29 16.93 -5.42
CA GLU A 211 9.46 18.27 -4.86
C GLU A 211 8.28 18.74 -4.00
N SER A 212 7.05 18.64 -4.52
CA SER A 212 5.87 19.32 -3.94
C SER A 212 4.80 18.37 -3.39
N GLY A 213 4.89 17.12 -3.82
CA GLY A 213 3.89 16.09 -3.65
C GLY A 213 2.68 16.12 -4.54
N GLU A 214 2.75 16.96 -5.54
CA GLU A 214 1.75 17.08 -6.57
C GLU A 214 2.28 16.55 -7.89
N TYR A 215 1.38 15.97 -8.69
CA TYR A 215 1.69 15.57 -10.05
C TYR A 215 0.60 16.05 -11.00
N ARG A 216 0.95 16.22 -12.27
CA ARG A 216 0.02 16.59 -13.32
C ARG A 216 0.06 15.57 -14.44
N VAL A 217 -1.14 15.13 -14.85
CA VAL A 217 -1.34 14.20 -15.94
C VAL A 217 -2.42 14.77 -16.85
N GLY A 218 -2.00 15.41 -17.95
CA GLY A 218 -2.91 16.23 -18.75
C GLY A 218 -3.50 17.35 -17.88
N ASP A 219 -4.83 17.47 -17.87
CA ASP A 219 -5.56 18.45 -17.04
C ASP A 219 -5.80 17.98 -15.60
N TYR A 220 -5.46 16.73 -15.26
CA TYR A 220 -5.64 16.21 -13.92
C TYR A 220 -4.47 16.63 -13.01
N ARG A 221 -4.79 17.24 -11.87
CA ARG A 221 -3.86 17.51 -10.77
C ARG A 221 -4.15 16.53 -9.64
N GLY A 222 -3.14 15.75 -9.27
CA GLY A 222 -3.21 14.82 -8.15
C GLY A 222 -2.20 15.16 -7.07
N VAL A 223 -2.45 14.63 -5.88
CA VAL A 223 -1.54 14.69 -4.73
C VAL A 223 -1.29 13.28 -4.22
N GLY A 224 -0.13 13.06 -3.61
CA GLY A 224 0.22 11.76 -3.03
C GLY A 224 1.21 11.89 -1.89
N GLU A 225 1.12 10.95 -0.96
CA GLU A 225 1.95 10.92 0.24
C GLU A 225 3.07 9.87 0.15
N ALA A 226 3.06 9.06 -0.92
CA ALA A 226 4.03 8.01 -1.14
C ALA A 226 5.47 8.52 -1.20
N GLY A 227 6.36 7.94 -0.39
CA GLY A 227 7.80 8.03 -0.59
C GLY A 227 8.29 7.08 -1.70
N PHE A 228 9.38 7.42 -2.39
CA PHE A 228 10.02 6.53 -3.36
C PHE A 228 11.24 5.82 -2.76
N VAL A 229 11.29 4.50 -2.88
CA VAL A 229 12.43 3.69 -2.49
C VAL A 229 13.05 3.06 -3.74
N LEU A 230 14.24 3.48 -4.12
CA LEU A 230 14.95 2.94 -5.28
C LEU A 230 15.98 1.93 -4.81
N LEU A 231 15.80 0.66 -5.16
CA LEU A 231 16.72 -0.42 -4.81
C LEU A 231 17.51 -0.81 -6.05
N GLY A 232 18.81 -0.54 -6.02
CA GLY A 232 19.73 -0.81 -7.11
C GLY A 232 20.78 -1.84 -6.73
N ILE A 233 21.30 -2.53 -7.74
CA ILE A 233 22.48 -3.38 -7.60
C ILE A 233 23.71 -2.55 -7.97
N LEU A 234 24.70 -2.49 -7.07
CA LEU A 234 26.02 -1.96 -7.41
C LEU A 234 26.66 -2.88 -8.45
N VAL A 235 26.77 -2.38 -9.68
CA VAL A 235 27.65 -2.97 -10.68
C VAL A 235 29.03 -2.39 -10.41
N LYS A 236 30.05 -3.24 -10.24
CA LYS A 236 31.44 -2.77 -10.15
C LYS A 236 31.71 -1.86 -11.35
N ILE A 237 32.02 -0.60 -11.09
CA ILE A 237 32.61 0.28 -12.09
C ILE A 237 34.06 -0.22 -12.22
N THR A 238 34.29 -1.14 -13.16
CA THR A 238 35.63 -1.49 -13.66
C THR A 238 36.19 -0.38 -14.52
#